data_AF-A0A7R9L8B2-F1
#
_entry.id   AF-A0A7R9L8B2-F1
#
_cell.length_a   1.000
_cell.length_b   1.000
_cell.length_c   1.000
_cell.angle_alpha   90.00
_cell.angle_beta   90.00
_cell.angle_gamma   90.00
#
_symmetry.space_group_name_H-M   'P 1'
#
loop_
_entity.id
_entity.type
_entity.pdbx_description
1 polymer ?
#
loop_
_entity_poly.entity_id
_entity_poly.type
_entity_poly.pdbx_seq_one_letter_code
_entity_poly.pdbx_strand_id
1 'polypeptide(L)'
;MEDFEKIEKIGEGTYGVVFKARNKKTNELVALKKIRLENEDEGARNKKTNELVALKKIRLENEDEGVPSTAIREITLLKELMHPNVVRLEDVIMQENRLYLVFEFLSMDLKKYLDSFPNNKLMDESLVK
;
A
#
# COMPACT_ATOMS: atom_id res chain seq x y z
N MET A 1 16.23 -9.73 -13.36
CA MET A 1 15.88 -9.12 -14.66
C MET A 1 16.91 -9.38 -15.74
N GLU A 2 18.15 -9.78 -15.40
CA GLU A 2 19.24 -10.00 -16.36
C GLU A 2 18.98 -11.13 -17.37
N ASP A 3 18.20 -12.14 -16.97
CA ASP A 3 17.84 -13.32 -17.78
C ASP A 3 16.72 -13.07 -18.81
N PHE A 4 16.11 -11.88 -18.85
CA PHE A 4 15.01 -11.58 -19.76
C PHE A 4 15.34 -10.38 -20.65
N GLU A 5 15.15 -10.53 -21.95
CA GLU A 5 15.26 -9.44 -22.94
C GLU A 5 13.87 -8.85 -23.18
N LYS A 6 13.72 -7.56 -22.85
CA LYS A 6 12.45 -6.85 -22.99
C LYS A 6 12.28 -6.38 -24.44
N ILE A 7 11.15 -6.72 -25.06
CA ILE A 7 10.90 -6.45 -26.49
C ILE A 7 10.00 -5.22 -26.65
N GLU A 8 8.71 -5.35 -26.32
CA GLU A 8 7.72 -4.31 -26.57
C GLU A 8 6.70 -4.24 -25.43
N LYS A 9 6.07 -3.07 -25.27
CA LYS A 9 4.94 -2.89 -24.36
C LYS A 9 3.69 -3.45 -25.04
N ILE A 10 3.01 -4.39 -24.37
CA ILE A 10 1.81 -5.04 -24.90
C ILE A 10 0.52 -4.65 -24.16
N GLY A 11 0.63 -4.00 -23.01
CA GLY A 11 -0.56 -3.53 -22.29
C GLY A 11 -0.24 -2.59 -21.14
N GLU A 12 -1.20 -1.75 -20.80
CA GLU A 12 -1.20 -0.88 -19.62
C GLU A 12 -2.55 -1.00 -18.94
N GLY A 13 -2.53 -1.22 -17.62
CA GLY A 13 -3.72 -1.19 -16.79
C GLY A 13 -3.45 -0.40 -15.52
N THR A 14 -4.48 -0.25 -14.69
CA THR A 14 -4.47 0.55 -13.45
C THR A 14 -3.30 0.22 -12.52
N TYR A 15 -2.83 -1.04 -12.53
CA TYR A 15 -1.80 -1.53 -11.61
C TYR A 15 -0.41 -1.69 -12.26
N GLY A 16 -0.23 -1.26 -13.51
CA GLY A 16 1.08 -1.25 -14.15
C GLY A 16 1.09 -1.66 -15.62
N VAL A 17 2.29 -2.01 -16.10
CA VAL A 17 2.58 -2.17 -17.52
C VAL A 17 3.05 -3.59 -17.82
N VAL A 18 2.46 -4.21 -18.84
CA VAL A 18 2.84 -5.52 -19.34
C VAL A 18 3.75 -5.37 -20.56
N PHE A 19 4.88 -6.07 -20.53
CA PHE A 19 5.82 -6.12 -21.64
C PHE A 19 5.96 -7.55 -22.15
N LYS A 20 6.04 -7.70 -23.46
CA LYS A 20 6.54 -8.92 -24.07
C LYS A 20 8.06 -8.99 -23.87
N ALA A 21 8.55 -10.13 -23.44
CA ALA A 21 9.97 -10.37 -23.23
C ALA A 21 10.35 -11.77 -23.72
N ARG A 22 11.64 -11.97 -23.99
CA ARG A 22 12.23 -13.27 -24.31
C ARG A 22 13.06 -13.74 -23.13
N ASN A 23 12.82 -14.97 -22.68
CA ASN A 23 13.71 -15.63 -21.74
C ASN A 23 15.01 -16.00 -22.46
N LYS A 24 16.16 -15.46 -22.03
CA LYS A 24 17.45 -15.69 -22.68
C LYS A 24 17.96 -17.13 -22.57
N LYS A 25 17.46 -17.89 -21.58
CA LYS A 25 17.86 -19.28 -21.32
C LYS A 25 17.04 -20.28 -22.14
N THR A 26 15.73 -20.05 -22.24
CA THR A 26 14.81 -20.99 -22.92
C THR A 26 14.39 -20.52 -24.32
N ASN A 27 14.72 -19.28 -24.70
CA ASN A 27 14.27 -18.61 -25.92
C ASN A 27 12.74 -18.42 -26.02
N GLU A 28 11.98 -18.70 -24.97
CA GLU A 28 10.53 -18.59 -24.94
C GLU A 28 10.07 -17.12 -24.79
N LEU A 29 8.94 -16.81 -25.42
CA LEU A 29 8.27 -15.54 -25.27
C LEU A 29 7.35 -15.56 -24.04
N VAL A 30 7.50 -14.56 -23.19
CA VAL A 30 6.74 -14.41 -21.95
C VAL A 30 6.21 -12.98 -21.81
N ALA A 31 5.18 -12.80 -20.98
CA ALA A 31 4.69 -11.49 -20.59
C ALA A 31 5.22 -11.13 -19.19
N LEU A 32 5.94 -10.01 -19.08
CA LEU A 32 6.42 -9.46 -17.81
C LEU A 32 5.49 -8.33 -17.37
N LYS A 33 4.76 -8.54 -16.27
CA LYS A 33 3.94 -7.50 -15.63
C LYS A 33 4.80 -6.70 -14.66
N LYS A 34 5.16 -5.46 -15.05
CA LYS A 34 5.80 -4.49 -14.17
C LYS A 34 4.71 -3.72 -13.43
N ILE A 35 4.51 -4.05 -12.15
CA ILE A 35 3.55 -3.34 -11.29
C ILE A 35 4.09 -1.93 -11.03
N ARG A 36 3.26 -0.91 -11.29
CA ARG A 36 3.56 0.46 -10.86
C ARG A 36 3.03 0.59 -9.44
N LEU A 37 3.92 0.76 -8.48
CA LEU A 37 3.57 1.19 -7.13
C LEU A 37 3.41 2.71 -7.21
N GLU A 38 2.25 3.18 -7.67
CA GLU A 38 1.94 4.61 -7.71
C GLU A 38 1.57 5.05 -6.28
N ASN A 39 2.57 5.62 -5.59
CA ASN A 39 2.51 6.45 -4.37
C ASN A 39 1.84 5.91 -3.08
N GLU A 40 2.71 5.59 -2.11
CA GLU A 40 2.58 5.70 -0.64
C GLU A 40 1.39 5.07 0.13
N ASP A 41 0.92 3.90 -0.29
CA ASP A 41 0.46 2.86 0.66
C ASP A 41 1.30 1.61 0.39
N GLU A 42 2.51 1.58 0.96
CA GLU A 42 3.39 0.42 0.82
C GLU A 42 2.81 -0.73 1.63
N GLY A 43 1.98 -1.55 0.98
CA GLY A 43 1.57 -2.84 1.50
C GLY A 43 2.81 -3.69 1.77
N ALA A 44 3.00 -4.09 3.03
CA ALA A 44 4.06 -4.99 3.44
C ALA A 44 3.48 -6.30 3.96
N ARG A 45 4.34 -7.31 4.13
CA ARG A 45 3.97 -8.57 4.78
C ARG A 45 4.66 -8.66 6.13
N ASN A 46 3.87 -8.82 7.19
CA ASN A 46 4.40 -9.13 8.51
C ASN A 46 5.09 -10.50 8.45
N LYS A 47 6.39 -10.56 8.75
CA LYS A 47 7.19 -11.80 8.63
C LYS A 47 6.85 -12.85 9.70
N LYS A 48 6.24 -12.43 10.81
CA LYS A 48 5.87 -13.32 11.91
C LYS A 48 4.49 -13.95 11.67
N THR A 49 3.52 -13.14 11.23
CA THR A 49 2.14 -13.58 11.05
C THR A 49 1.79 -13.93 9.60
N ASN A 50 2.64 -13.56 8.63
CA ASN A 50 2.37 -13.60 7.20
C ASN A 50 1.20 -12.72 6.73
N GLU A 51 0.64 -11.88 7.58
CA GLU A 51 -0.46 -10.98 7.25
C GLU A 51 0.01 -9.78 6.42
N LEU A 52 -0.89 -9.23 5.61
CA LEU A 52 -0.65 -7.99 4.88
C LEU A 52 -0.92 -6.80 5.82
N VAL A 53 -0.04 -5.81 5.77
CA VAL A 53 -0.12 -4.58 6.55
C VAL A 53 0.10 -3.37 5.65
N ALA A 54 -0.45 -2.22 6.00
CA ALA A 54 -0.19 -0.95 5.33
C ALA A 54 0.87 -0.16 6.11
N LEU A 55 1.87 0.39 5.41
CA LEU A 55 2.90 1.22 6.03
C LEU A 55 2.69 2.69 5.68
N LYS A 56 2.50 3.52 6.70
CA LYS A 56 2.52 4.98 6.57
C LYS A 56 3.87 5.51 7.06
N LYS A 57 4.65 6.05 6.13
CA LYS A 57 5.96 6.62 6.41
C LYS A 57 5.85 8.12 6.72
N ILE A 58 6.42 8.52 7.84
CA ILE A 58 6.51 9.91 8.29
C ILE A 58 7.99 10.30 8.28
N ARG A 59 8.30 11.37 7.53
CA ARG A 59 9.64 11.98 7.55
C ARG A 59 9.71 12.92 8.73
N LEU A 60 10.80 12.82 9.49
CA LEU A 60 11.10 13.76 10.55
C LEU A 60 11.98 14.86 9.95
N GLU A 61 11.58 16.12 10.14
CA GLU A 61 12.21 17.26 9.46
C GLU A 61 13.60 17.60 10.05
N ASN A 62 13.83 17.32 11.34
CA ASN A 62 15.08 17.58 12.05
C ASN A 62 15.57 16.34 12.79
N GLU A 63 16.84 15.94 12.57
CA GLU A 63 17.45 14.77 13.23
C GLU A 63 17.65 14.96 14.75
N ASP A 64 17.81 16.22 15.20
CA ASP A 64 18.10 16.56 16.59
C ASP A 64 16.85 16.70 17.48
N GLU A 65 15.65 16.86 16.90
CA GLU A 65 14.41 17.12 17.66
C GLU A 65 13.61 15.85 17.97
N GLY A 66 14.02 14.70 17.42
CA GLY A 66 13.31 13.44 17.61
C GLY A 66 11.88 13.46 17.03
N VAL A 67 10.98 12.65 17.58
CA VAL A 67 9.58 12.61 17.13
C VAL A 67 8.82 13.78 17.74
N PRO A 68 8.12 14.61 16.93
CA PRO A 68 7.27 15.68 17.46
C PRO A 68 6.29 15.16 18.52
N SER A 69 6.14 15.90 19.62
CA SER A 69 5.24 15.51 20.73
C SER A 69 3.78 15.38 20.29
N THR A 70 3.38 16.14 19.28
CA THR A 70 2.08 16.02 18.60
C THR A 70 1.91 14.65 17.95
N ALA A 71 2.92 14.17 17.22
CA ALA A 71 2.91 12.84 16.61
C ALA A 71 2.89 11.73 17.67
N ILE A 72 3.65 11.87 18.76
CA ILE A 72 3.60 10.90 19.88
C ILE A 72 2.19 10.85 20.47
N ARG A 73 1.55 12.00 20.69
CA ARG A 73 0.19 12.05 21.23
C ARG A 73 -0.81 11.34 20.33
N GLU A 74 -0.75 11.58 19.03
CA GLU A 74 -1.61 10.89 18.05
C GLU A 74 -1.37 9.38 18.04
N ILE A 75 -0.11 8.95 18.05
CA ILE A 75 0.26 7.52 18.09
C ILE A 75 -0.27 6.85 19.35
N THR A 76 -0.15 7.50 20.51
CA THR A 76 -0.66 6.96 21.77
C THR A 76 -2.17 6.76 21.70
N LEU A 77 -2.91 7.73 21.17
CA LEU A 77 -4.36 7.59 20.96
C LEU A 77 -4.66 6.44 20.00
N LEU A 78 -3.98 6.36 18.86
CA LEU A 78 -4.17 5.29 17.88
C LEU A 78 -3.85 3.90 18.43
N LYS A 79 -2.87 3.77 19.34
CA LYS A 79 -2.55 2.48 20.00
C LYS A 79 -3.65 2.00 20.94
N GLU A 80 -4.42 2.91 21.52
CA GLU A 80 -5.52 2.57 22.43
C GLU A 80 -6.84 2.31 21.69
N LEU A 81 -6.95 2.73 20.43
CA LEU A 81 -8.16 2.55 19.62
C LEU A 81 -8.25 1.12 19.06
N MET A 82 -9.19 0.34 19.61
CA MET A 82 -9.57 -0.98 19.11
C MET A 82 -11.08 -1.02 18.85
N HIS A 83 -11.50 -0.81 17.61
CA HIS A 83 -12.91 -0.79 17.24
C HIS A 83 -13.11 -1.41 15.84
N PRO A 84 -14.17 -2.20 15.60
CA PRO A 84 -14.40 -2.88 14.31
C PRO A 84 -14.55 -1.96 13.10
N ASN A 85 -14.81 -0.67 13.31
CA ASN A 85 -14.97 0.34 12.25
C ASN A 85 -13.86 1.40 12.25
N VAL A 86 -12.77 1.17 12.97
CA VAL A 86 -11.60 2.08 12.99
C VAL A 86 -10.38 1.28 12.60
N VAL A 87 -9.62 1.78 11.63
CA VAL A 87 -8.38 1.14 11.16
C VAL A 87 -7.40 1.02 12.32
N ARG A 88 -6.95 -0.19 12.60
CA ARG A 88 -6.05 -0.51 13.71
C ARG A 88 -4.60 -0.16 13.37
N LEU A 89 -3.94 0.55 14.29
CA LEU A 89 -2.50 0.68 14.33
C LEU A 89 -1.91 -0.56 15.01
N GLU A 90 -1.20 -1.40 14.27
CA GLU A 90 -0.62 -2.65 14.77
C GLU A 90 0.76 -2.44 15.40
N ASP A 91 1.60 -1.58 14.81
CA ASP A 91 2.95 -1.35 15.29
C ASP A 91 3.50 0.04 14.87
N VAL A 92 4.58 0.46 15.51
CA VAL A 92 5.31 1.68 15.21
C VAL A 92 6.80 1.38 15.16
N ILE A 93 7.43 1.61 14.02
CA ILE A 93 8.83 1.29 13.77
C ILE A 93 9.60 2.58 13.52
N MET A 94 10.68 2.79 14.27
CA MET A 94 11.66 3.84 13.99
C MET A 94 12.85 3.22 13.28
N GLN A 95 13.22 3.76 12.11
CA GLN A 95 14.43 3.37 11.41
C GLN A 95 15.12 4.62 10.86
N GLU A 96 16.38 4.82 11.25
CA GLU A 96 17.14 6.05 10.95
C GLU A 96 16.35 7.28 11.44
N ASN A 97 16.00 8.19 10.53
CA ASN A 97 15.20 9.40 10.80
C ASN A 97 13.79 9.29 10.20
N ARG A 98 13.22 8.09 10.19
CA ARG A 98 11.91 7.79 9.60
C ARG A 98 11.06 6.99 10.57
N LEU A 99 9.86 7.49 10.79
CA LEU A 99 8.85 6.83 11.58
C LEU A 99 7.87 6.11 10.66
N TYR A 100 7.65 4.83 10.89
CA TYR A 100 6.71 4.01 10.14
C TYR A 100 5.58 3.59 11.06
N LEU A 101 4.35 3.95 10.69
CA LEU A 101 3.14 3.48 11.33
C LEU A 101 2.62 2.27 10.53
N VAL A 102 2.48 1.14 11.21
CA VAL A 102 2.03 -0.13 10.63
C VAL A 102 0.54 -0.27 10.93
N PHE A 103 -0.31 -0.14 9.92
CA PHE A 103 -1.74 -0.31 10.04
C PHE A 103 -2.18 -1.66 9.47
N GLU A 104 -3.35 -2.13 9.86
CA GLU A 104 -4.00 -3.22 9.14
C GLU A 104 -4.19 -2.85 7.66
N PHE A 105 -4.05 -3.83 6.77
CA PHE A 105 -4.22 -3.59 5.34
C PHE A 105 -5.69 -3.68 4.93
N LEU A 106 -6.23 -2.59 4.40
CA LEU A 106 -7.52 -2.59 3.71
C LEU A 106 -7.29 -2.62 2.19
N SER A 107 -7.94 -3.56 1.52
CA SER A 107 -7.80 -3.72 0.06
C SER A 107 -8.52 -2.64 -0.76
N MET A 108 -9.34 -1.81 -0.12
CA MET A 108 -10.20 -0.84 -0.78
C MET A 108 -10.46 0.37 0.12
N ASP A 109 -10.48 1.57 -0.47
CA ASP A 109 -10.91 2.79 0.19
C ASP A 109 -12.33 3.19 -0.26
N LEU A 110 -13.01 3.98 0.58
CA LEU A 110 -14.39 4.38 0.35
C LEU A 110 -14.58 5.14 -0.97
N LYS A 111 -13.60 5.96 -1.36
CA LYS A 111 -13.68 6.73 -2.61
C LYS A 111 -13.65 5.79 -3.82
N LYS A 112 -12.70 4.84 -3.88
CA LYS A 112 -12.66 3.83 -4.95
C LYS A 112 -13.92 2.99 -4.98
N TYR A 113 -14.49 2.65 -3.82
CA TYR A 113 -15.75 1.94 -3.76
C TYR A 113 -16.91 2.78 -4.32
N LEU A 114 -17.01 4.06 -3.95
CA LEU A 114 -18.00 5.00 -4.49
C LEU A 114 -17.85 5.22 -6.00
N ASP A 115 -16.62 5.39 -6.49
CA ASP A 115 -16.30 5.59 -7.91
C ASP A 115 -16.65 4.35 -8.76
N SER A 116 -16.85 3.17 -8.15
CA SER A 116 -17.28 1.96 -8.84
C SER A 116 -18.77 1.93 -9.20
N PHE A 117 -19.57 2.82 -8.62
CA PHE A 117 -20.99 2.92 -8.92
C PHE A 117 -21.21 3.69 -10.23
N PRO A 118 -22.15 3.25 -11.08
CA PRO A 118 -22.60 4.05 -12.22
C PRO A 118 -23.16 5.40 -11.74
N ASN A 119 -23.00 6.46 -12.53
CA ASN A 119 -23.34 7.86 -12.20
C ASN A 119 -24.76 8.16 -11.67
N ASN A 120 -25.65 7.18 -11.56
CA ASN A 120 -27.03 7.31 -11.06
C ASN A 120 -27.42 6.23 -10.03
N LYS A 121 -26.46 5.49 -9.45
CA LYS A 121 -26.74 4.55 -8.36
C LYS A 121 -26.16 5.07 -7.05
N LEU A 122 -27.03 5.19 -6.05
CA LEU A 122 -26.64 5.42 -4.66
C LEU A 122 -26.15 4.12 -4.03
N MET A 123 -25.43 4.25 -2.91
CA MET A 123 -25.15 3.11 -2.04
C MET A 123 -26.45 2.52 -1.50
N ASP A 124 -26.43 1.21 -1.24
CA ASP A 124 -27.52 0.54 -0.52
C ASP A 124 -27.65 1.15 0.88
N GLU A 125 -28.85 1.58 1.25
CA GLU A 125 -29.13 2.19 2.56
C GLU A 125 -28.79 1.24 3.72
N SER A 126 -28.88 -0.07 3.51
CA SER A 126 -28.53 -1.06 4.53
C SER A 126 -27.04 -1.14 4.85
N LEU A 127 -26.18 -0.61 3.97
CA LEU A 127 -24.73 -0.52 4.20
C LEU A 127 -24.34 0.74 4.99
N VAL A 128 -25.24 1.71 5.08
CA VAL A 128 -25.06 2.95 5.85
C VAL A 128 -25.63 2.69 7.25
N LYS A 129 -24.74 2.45 8.22
CA LYS A 129 -25.10 2.22 9.63
C LYS A 129 -25.20 3.52 10.41
#